data_AF-A0A9W3DDS0-F1
#
_entry.id   AF-A0A9W3DDS0-F1
#
_cell.length_a   1.000
_cell.length_b   1.000
_cell.length_c   1.000
_cell.angle_alpha   90.00
_cell.angle_beta   90.00
_cell.angle_gamma   90.00
#
_symmetry.space_group_name_H-M   'P 1'
#
loop_
_entity.id
_entity.type
_entity.pdbx_description
1 polymer ?
#
loop_
_entity_poly.entity_id
_entity_poly.type
_entity_poly.pdbx_seq_one_letter_code
_entity_poly.pdbx_strand_id
1 'polypeptide(L)'
;MVENVRKAIRIDEHVPDSLTTSMVDDVFYVLQSCLRRAISTSNISSVIAVLSNAGSLLANDYHEALQQKIREPNLGARLFLGGIGVENTGTEIATALNNMDVSCEYILKLKHEIEEQCTEVFPAPADRERIKSCLSELGELSNTFKQLLNSGMEQLVATVTPRIRPVLDTVATISYELTETEYAENEVNDPWVQRLLHSVETNAAWLQPLMTSNNYDSFLHLIIDFIVKRLEVIMMQKRFSQLGGLQLDRDTRALVSHFSGMTQRTVRDKFARLTQMATILNLEKVSEILDFWGENSGPMTWRLTPAEVRRVLGLRVEFKPESIAALKL
;
A
#
# COMPACT_ATOMS: atom_id res chain seq x y z
N MET A 1 11.02 34.58 -1.52
CA MET A 1 10.70 33.16 -1.32
C MET A 1 9.20 32.91 -1.41
N VAL A 2 8.39 33.44 -0.48
CA VAL A 2 6.92 33.25 -0.43
C VAL A 2 6.23 33.46 -1.79
N GLU A 3 6.42 34.63 -2.42
CA GLU A 3 5.78 34.94 -3.72
C GLU A 3 6.21 33.98 -4.84
N ASN A 4 7.47 33.53 -4.83
CA ASN A 4 7.97 32.60 -5.83
C ASN A 4 7.40 31.20 -5.65
N VAL A 5 7.27 30.72 -4.41
CA VAL A 5 6.62 29.42 -4.13
C VAL A 5 5.15 29.45 -4.54
N ARG A 6 4.42 30.50 -4.17
CA ARG A 6 3.02 30.68 -4.60
C ARG A 6 2.88 30.80 -6.12
N LYS A 7 3.83 31.46 -6.78
CA LYS A 7 3.87 31.53 -8.24
C LYS A 7 4.10 30.16 -8.86
N ALA A 8 5.07 29.38 -8.36
CA ALA A 8 5.37 28.02 -8.81
C ALA A 8 4.13 27.11 -8.70
N ILE A 9 3.41 27.17 -7.58
CA ILE A 9 2.15 26.44 -7.39
C ILE A 9 1.08 26.86 -8.41
N ARG A 10 0.99 28.16 -8.74
CA ARG A 10 -0.04 28.68 -9.66
C ARG A 10 0.23 28.36 -11.12
N ILE A 11 1.51 28.30 -11.53
CA ILE A 11 1.91 28.01 -12.91
C ILE A 11 2.20 26.52 -13.12
N ASP A 12 1.68 25.67 -12.23
CA ASP A 12 1.87 24.23 -12.26
C ASP A 12 1.42 23.64 -13.60
N GLU A 13 2.33 22.92 -14.26
CA GLU A 13 2.13 22.36 -15.58
C GLU A 13 2.47 20.86 -15.58
N HIS A 14 1.74 20.10 -16.40
CA HIS A 14 2.09 18.71 -16.65
C HIS A 14 3.35 18.65 -17.50
N VAL A 15 4.35 17.90 -17.03
CA VAL A 15 5.62 17.73 -17.74
C VAL A 15 5.48 16.50 -18.65
N PRO A 16 5.71 16.62 -19.98
CA PRO A 16 5.66 15.50 -20.89
C PRO A 16 6.58 14.36 -20.43
N ASP A 17 6.10 13.12 -20.54
CA ASP A 17 6.81 11.91 -20.10
C ASP A 17 7.16 11.84 -18.61
N SER A 18 6.60 12.75 -17.78
CA SER A 18 6.75 12.74 -16.33
C SER A 18 5.48 12.26 -15.64
N LEU A 19 5.67 11.58 -14.52
CA LEU A 19 4.61 11.15 -13.60
C LEU A 19 4.28 12.21 -12.55
N THR A 20 5.04 13.31 -12.52
CA THR A 20 4.84 14.47 -11.64
C THR A 20 4.62 15.74 -12.45
N THR A 21 4.20 16.80 -11.79
CA THR A 21 4.10 18.14 -12.39
C THR A 21 5.32 19.00 -12.09
N SER A 22 5.48 20.09 -12.84
CA SER A 22 6.59 21.04 -12.68
C SER A 22 6.64 21.66 -11.28
N MET A 23 5.49 21.78 -10.62
CA MET A 23 5.39 22.37 -9.28
C MET A 23 6.31 21.71 -8.25
N VAL A 24 6.56 20.39 -8.34
CA VAL A 24 7.49 19.72 -7.40
C VAL A 24 8.90 20.30 -7.57
N ASP A 25 9.46 20.22 -8.78
CA ASP A 25 10.82 20.71 -9.02
C ASP A 25 10.93 22.23 -8.80
N ASP A 26 9.95 23.02 -9.26
CA ASP A 26 9.96 24.48 -9.13
C ASP A 26 9.94 24.95 -7.67
N VAL A 27 9.07 24.35 -6.83
CA VAL A 27 8.99 24.71 -5.41
C VAL A 27 10.29 24.34 -4.70
N PHE A 28 10.80 23.13 -4.87
CA PHE A 28 12.02 22.69 -4.19
C PHE A 28 13.27 23.44 -4.70
N TYR A 29 13.33 23.80 -5.99
CA TYR A 29 14.38 24.65 -6.52
C TYR A 29 14.38 26.05 -5.89
N VAL A 30 13.20 26.67 -5.72
CA VAL A 30 13.06 27.97 -5.06
C VAL A 30 13.51 27.88 -3.60
N LEU A 31 13.10 26.84 -2.87
CA LEU A 31 13.48 26.64 -1.47
C LEU A 31 14.99 26.43 -1.33
N GLN A 32 15.57 25.52 -2.11
CA GLN A 32 17.01 25.24 -2.14
C GLN A 32 17.82 26.50 -2.46
N SER A 33 17.44 27.25 -3.49
CA SER A 33 18.11 28.49 -3.88
C SER A 33 18.07 29.55 -2.78
N CYS A 34 16.93 29.71 -2.09
CA CYS A 34 16.80 30.67 -1.00
C CYS A 34 17.63 30.26 0.22
N LEU A 35 17.67 28.96 0.55
CA LEU A 35 18.43 28.43 1.68
C LEU A 35 19.94 28.52 1.45
N ARG A 36 20.43 28.15 0.25
CA ARG A 36 21.84 28.33 -0.14
C ARG A 36 22.27 29.79 -0.03
N ARG A 37 21.43 30.72 -0.50
CA ARG A 37 21.68 32.16 -0.34
C ARG A 37 21.72 32.58 1.13
N ALA A 38 20.83 32.06 1.97
CA ALA A 38 20.85 32.36 3.41
C ALA A 38 22.16 31.86 4.05
N ILE A 39 22.62 30.66 3.70
CA ILE A 39 23.90 30.10 4.18
C ILE A 39 25.07 30.98 3.75
N SER A 40 25.08 31.47 2.52
CA SER A 40 26.16 32.34 2.00
C SER A 40 26.31 33.67 2.74
N THR A 41 25.31 34.07 3.54
CA THR A 41 25.42 35.26 4.41
C THR A 41 26.25 35.01 5.67
N SER A 42 26.57 33.75 5.99
CA SER A 42 27.23 33.31 7.23
C SER A 42 26.54 33.83 8.50
N ASN A 43 25.25 34.16 8.43
CA ASN A 43 24.44 34.61 9.54
C ASN A 43 23.44 33.53 9.93
N ILE A 44 23.64 32.91 11.09
CA ILE A 44 22.77 31.84 11.60
C ILE A 44 21.31 32.29 11.73
N SER A 45 21.06 33.52 12.18
CA SER A 45 19.70 34.03 12.34
C SER A 45 18.97 34.12 11.00
N SER A 46 19.70 34.47 9.93
CA SER A 46 19.16 34.47 8.57
C SER A 46 18.86 33.06 8.09
N VAL A 47 19.74 32.09 8.34
CA VAL A 47 19.52 30.67 7.97
C VAL A 47 18.31 30.10 8.69
N ILE A 48 18.21 30.28 10.00
CA ILE A 48 17.07 29.81 10.82
C ILE A 48 15.76 30.45 10.35
N ALA A 49 15.74 31.76 10.09
CA ALA A 49 14.55 32.45 9.62
C ALA A 49 14.08 31.92 8.25
N VAL A 50 15.00 31.67 7.32
CA VAL A 50 14.66 31.13 6.00
C VAL A 50 14.24 29.66 6.08
N LEU A 51 14.88 28.84 6.94
CA LEU A 51 14.47 27.46 7.20
C LEU A 51 13.05 27.37 7.76
N SER A 52 12.75 28.17 8.78
CA SER A 52 11.41 28.21 9.37
C SER A 52 10.36 28.65 8.36
N ASN A 53 10.67 29.65 7.52
CA ASN A 53 9.77 30.08 6.45
C ASN A 53 9.60 29.01 5.35
N ALA A 54 10.66 28.28 4.99
CA ALA A 54 10.57 27.16 4.05
C ALA A 54 9.68 26.04 4.60
N GLY A 55 9.86 25.67 5.87
CA GLY A 55 9.00 24.70 6.55
C GLY A 55 7.54 25.17 6.59
N SER A 56 7.29 26.44 6.92
CA SER A 56 5.94 27.03 6.92
C SER A 56 5.27 26.99 5.54
N LEU A 57 6.00 27.31 4.47
CA LEU A 57 5.47 27.25 3.10
C LEU A 57 5.14 25.81 2.67
N LEU A 58 5.98 24.84 3.04
CA LEU A 58 5.72 23.42 2.78
C LEU A 58 4.51 22.92 3.57
N ALA A 59 4.41 23.28 4.86
CA ALA A 59 3.34 22.85 5.76
C ALA A 59 1.96 23.47 5.42
N ASN A 60 1.94 24.65 4.80
CA ASN A 60 0.72 25.39 4.50
C ASN A 60 0.43 25.42 3.00
N ASP A 61 0.94 26.41 2.25
CA ASP A 61 0.57 26.65 0.86
C ASP A 61 0.80 25.43 -0.04
N TYR A 62 1.93 24.74 0.12
CA TYR A 62 2.27 23.57 -0.71
C TYR A 62 1.44 22.33 -0.33
N HIS A 63 1.33 22.04 0.96
CA HIS A 63 0.48 20.96 1.47
C HIS A 63 -0.98 21.15 1.05
N GLU A 64 -1.52 22.36 1.15
CA GLU A 64 -2.89 22.67 0.73
C GLU A 64 -3.08 22.46 -0.78
N ALA A 65 -2.14 22.93 -1.61
CA ALA A 65 -2.19 22.74 -3.06
C ALA A 65 -2.24 21.26 -3.45
N LEU A 66 -1.43 20.41 -2.79
CA LEU A 66 -1.45 18.97 -3.02
C LEU A 66 -2.74 18.33 -2.50
N GLN A 67 -3.20 18.72 -1.31
CA GLN A 67 -4.42 18.17 -0.71
C GLN A 67 -5.68 18.49 -1.52
N GLN A 68 -5.79 19.70 -2.07
CA GLN A 68 -6.94 20.11 -2.88
C GLN A 68 -7.12 19.22 -4.11
N LYS A 69 -6.02 18.76 -4.74
CA LYS A 69 -6.08 17.85 -5.90
C LYS A 69 -6.59 16.45 -5.57
N ILE A 70 -6.47 16.01 -4.30
CA ILE A 70 -6.98 14.70 -3.86
C ILE A 70 -8.43 14.78 -3.38
N ARG A 71 -8.87 15.95 -2.88
CA ARG A 71 -10.23 16.18 -2.39
C ARG A 71 -11.23 16.32 -3.55
N GLU A 72 -11.39 15.26 -4.31
CA GLU A 72 -12.35 15.17 -5.39
C GLU A 72 -13.68 14.59 -4.87
N PRO A 73 -14.78 15.38 -4.84
CA PRO A 73 -16.08 14.87 -4.43
C PRO A 73 -16.58 13.80 -5.41
N ASN A 74 -17.19 12.73 -4.88
CA ASN A 74 -17.71 11.62 -5.67
C ASN A 74 -16.65 10.96 -6.58
N LEU A 75 -15.42 10.84 -6.08
CA LEU A 75 -14.29 10.31 -6.82
C LEU A 75 -14.61 9.02 -7.61
N GLY A 76 -15.25 8.03 -6.98
CA GLY A 76 -15.60 6.79 -7.66
C GLY A 76 -16.54 6.96 -8.86
N ALA A 77 -17.47 7.93 -8.82
CA ALA A 77 -18.33 8.22 -9.96
C ALA A 77 -17.51 8.82 -11.12
N ARG A 78 -16.59 9.76 -10.81
CA ARG A 78 -15.73 10.37 -11.83
C ARG A 78 -14.76 9.37 -12.45
N LEU A 79 -14.20 8.45 -11.66
CA LEU A 79 -13.24 7.44 -12.12
C LEU A 79 -13.87 6.28 -12.90
N PHE A 80 -15.18 6.05 -12.79
CA PHE A 80 -15.77 4.85 -13.39
C PHE A 80 -17.03 5.08 -14.22
N LEU A 81 -17.68 6.25 -14.11
CA LEU A 81 -18.94 6.56 -14.80
C LEU A 81 -18.83 7.79 -15.73
N GLY A 82 -17.70 8.51 -15.69
CA GLY A 82 -17.53 9.83 -16.31
C GLY A 82 -17.20 9.88 -17.80
N GLY A 83 -17.18 8.74 -18.51
CA GLY A 83 -16.76 8.70 -19.92
C GLY A 83 -15.35 9.29 -20.13
N ILE A 84 -15.18 10.26 -21.04
CA ILE A 84 -13.90 10.95 -21.31
C ILE A 84 -13.33 11.64 -20.06
N GLY A 85 -14.17 12.02 -19.08
CA GLY A 85 -13.72 12.63 -17.83
C GLY A 85 -13.00 11.67 -16.87
N VAL A 86 -13.09 10.35 -17.10
CA VAL A 86 -12.44 9.32 -16.28
C VAL A 86 -10.93 9.42 -16.38
N GLU A 87 -10.40 9.48 -17.60
CA GLU A 87 -8.96 9.46 -17.86
C GLU A 87 -8.29 10.71 -17.27
N ASN A 88 -8.89 11.88 -17.48
CA ASN A 88 -8.40 13.14 -16.91
C ASN A 88 -8.37 13.10 -15.37
N THR A 89 -9.47 12.67 -14.73
CA THR A 89 -9.52 12.60 -13.26
C THR A 89 -8.58 11.54 -12.69
N GLY A 90 -8.43 10.41 -13.38
CA GLY A 90 -7.44 9.39 -13.03
C GLY A 90 -6.02 9.93 -13.07
N THR A 91 -5.66 10.63 -14.15
CA THR A 91 -4.34 11.26 -14.30
C THR A 91 -4.12 12.35 -13.24
N GLU A 92 -5.08 13.22 -12.98
CA GLU A 92 -4.98 14.29 -11.97
C GLU A 92 -4.66 13.73 -10.58
N ILE A 93 -5.35 12.66 -10.17
CA ILE A 93 -5.18 12.07 -8.83
C ILE A 93 -3.92 11.24 -8.74
N ALA A 94 -3.61 10.44 -9.76
CA ALA A 94 -2.37 9.70 -9.82
C ALA A 94 -1.17 10.67 -9.74
N THR A 95 -1.22 11.77 -10.49
CA THR A 95 -0.18 12.79 -10.47
C THR A 95 -0.09 13.50 -9.12
N ALA A 96 -1.22 13.80 -8.47
CA ALA A 96 -1.21 14.39 -7.13
C ALA A 96 -0.54 13.47 -6.09
N LEU A 97 -0.84 12.16 -6.13
CA LEU A 97 -0.20 11.15 -5.28
C LEU A 97 1.30 11.03 -5.58
N ASN A 98 1.70 11.05 -6.85
CA ASN A 98 3.11 11.03 -7.26
C ASN A 98 3.85 12.27 -6.76
N ASN A 99 3.25 13.45 -6.91
CA ASN A 99 3.83 14.69 -6.40
C ASN A 99 4.05 14.62 -4.88
N MET A 100 3.11 14.07 -4.12
CA MET A 100 3.27 13.89 -2.66
C MET A 100 4.42 12.93 -2.32
N ASP A 101 4.51 11.79 -3.01
CA ASP A 101 5.57 10.80 -2.78
C ASP A 101 6.96 11.38 -3.07
N VAL A 102 7.14 11.98 -4.26
CA VAL A 102 8.41 12.62 -4.64
C VAL A 102 8.76 13.79 -3.71
N SER A 103 7.76 14.56 -3.27
CA SER A 103 7.96 15.62 -2.28
C SER A 103 8.50 15.08 -0.95
N CYS A 104 8.05 13.91 -0.50
CA CYS A 104 8.56 13.30 0.73
C CYS A 104 10.07 13.06 0.64
N GLU A 105 10.57 12.59 -0.51
CA GLU A 105 11.99 12.41 -0.76
C GLU A 105 12.73 13.74 -0.87
N TYR A 106 12.16 14.71 -1.59
CA TYR A 106 12.78 16.01 -1.81
C TYR A 106 12.94 16.80 -0.51
N ILE A 107 11.99 16.70 0.43
CA ILE A 107 12.13 17.27 1.78
C ILE A 107 13.36 16.71 2.49
N LEU A 108 13.57 15.39 2.42
CA LEU A 108 14.70 14.73 3.09
C LEU A 108 16.03 15.04 2.39
N LYS A 109 16.05 15.09 1.05
CA LYS A 109 17.22 15.51 0.26
C LYS A 109 17.60 16.95 0.58
N LEU A 110 16.63 17.86 0.58
CA LEU A 110 16.84 19.26 0.95
C LEU A 110 17.37 19.38 2.39
N LYS A 111 16.78 18.65 3.33
CA LYS A 111 17.25 18.61 4.72
C LYS A 111 18.73 18.22 4.80
N HIS A 112 19.11 17.10 4.20
CA HIS A 112 20.48 16.58 4.23
C HIS A 112 21.46 17.56 3.60
N GLU A 113 21.14 18.09 2.41
CA GLU A 113 21.98 19.04 1.70
C GLU A 113 22.24 20.31 2.52
N ILE A 114 21.20 20.84 3.17
CA ILE A 114 21.33 22.04 3.99
C ILE A 114 22.09 21.75 5.29
N GLU A 115 21.92 20.57 5.88
CA GLU A 115 22.69 20.13 7.05
C GLU A 115 24.19 20.06 6.75
N GLU A 116 24.56 19.49 5.61
CA GLU A 116 25.94 19.38 5.13
C GLU A 116 26.58 20.76 4.92
N GLN A 117 25.92 21.64 4.15
CA GLN A 117 26.43 23.00 3.91
C GLN A 117 26.52 23.84 5.19
N CYS A 118 25.57 23.71 6.11
CA CYS A 118 25.63 24.41 7.40
C CYS A 118 26.77 23.90 8.27
N THR A 119 27.10 22.62 8.21
CA THR A 119 28.23 22.03 8.95
C THR A 119 29.56 22.63 8.49
N GLU A 120 29.72 22.88 7.20
CA GLU A 120 30.92 23.52 6.63
C GLU A 120 31.04 25.00 7.01
N VAL A 121 29.93 25.75 6.96
CA VAL A 121 29.94 27.21 7.18
C VAL A 121 29.92 27.60 8.67
N PHE A 122 29.28 26.81 9.53
CA PHE A 122 29.10 27.11 10.95
C PHE A 122 29.83 26.05 11.82
N PRO A 123 31.06 26.33 12.29
CA PRO A 123 31.84 25.37 13.09
C PRO A 123 31.40 25.31 14.57
N ALA A 124 30.71 26.34 15.07
CA ALA A 124 30.33 26.42 16.48
C ALA A 124 29.28 25.36 16.84
N PRO A 125 29.47 24.56 17.92
CA PRO A 125 28.53 23.50 18.29
C PRO A 125 27.11 24.01 18.58
N ALA A 126 26.98 25.14 19.28
CA ALA A 126 25.68 25.73 19.60
C ALA A 126 24.89 26.16 18.35
N ASP A 127 25.59 26.64 17.33
CA ASP A 127 24.98 27.03 16.05
C ASP A 127 24.47 25.80 15.28
N ARG A 128 25.28 24.73 15.26
CA ARG A 128 24.90 23.44 14.65
C ARG A 128 23.68 22.82 15.33
N GLU A 129 23.60 22.86 16.66
CA GLU A 129 22.45 22.33 17.41
C GLU A 129 21.15 23.06 17.05
N ARG A 130 21.20 24.40 16.96
CA ARG A 130 20.02 25.21 16.58
C ARG A 130 19.56 24.91 15.16
N ILE A 131 20.49 24.81 14.20
CA ILE A 131 20.18 24.47 12.81
C ILE A 131 19.59 23.05 12.74
N LYS A 132 20.18 22.10 13.46
CA LYS A 132 19.70 20.71 13.52
C LYS A 132 18.28 20.60 14.07
N SER A 133 17.92 21.41 15.06
CA SER A 133 16.54 21.49 15.57
C SER A 133 15.55 21.89 14.46
N CYS A 134 15.82 22.98 13.74
CA CYS A 134 14.95 23.43 12.64
C CYS A 134 14.89 22.42 11.48
N LEU A 135 16.01 21.77 11.16
CA LEU A 135 16.06 20.71 10.15
C LEU A 135 15.32 19.44 10.60
N SER A 136 15.23 19.19 11.91
CA SER A 136 14.39 18.11 12.44
C SER A 136 12.92 18.38 12.15
N GLU A 137 12.43 19.60 12.44
CA GLU A 137 11.07 20.03 12.12
C GLU A 137 10.77 19.93 10.62
N LEU A 138 11.70 20.33 9.76
CA LEU A 138 11.58 20.15 8.31
C LEU A 138 11.47 18.66 7.93
N GLY A 139 12.24 17.79 8.58
CA GLY A 139 12.16 16.34 8.39
C GLY A 139 10.83 15.75 8.83
N GLU A 140 10.21 16.28 9.88
CA GLU A 140 8.89 15.85 10.36
C GLU A 140 7.79 16.14 9.32
N LEU A 141 7.93 17.20 8.51
CA LEU A 141 6.99 17.47 7.41
C LEU A 141 6.96 16.36 6.36
N SER A 142 8.07 15.64 6.14
CA SER A 142 8.07 14.43 5.28
C SER A 142 7.09 13.38 5.81
N ASN A 143 6.98 13.23 7.14
CA ASN A 143 6.01 12.29 7.74
C ASN A 143 4.57 12.79 7.58
N THR A 144 4.32 14.10 7.70
CA THR A 144 3.00 14.70 7.41
C THR A 144 2.58 14.44 5.98
N PHE A 145 3.47 14.59 5.00
CA PHE A 145 3.19 14.32 3.60
C PHE A 145 2.95 12.83 3.34
N LYS A 146 3.71 11.93 4.00
CA LYS A 146 3.43 10.48 3.94
C LYS A 146 2.06 10.13 4.50
N GLN A 147 1.61 10.78 5.57
CA GLN A 147 0.25 10.57 6.12
C GLN A 147 -0.82 11.03 5.12
N LEU A 148 -0.61 12.18 4.48
CA LEU A 148 -1.53 12.68 3.44
C LEU A 148 -1.57 11.73 2.23
N LEU A 149 -0.41 11.25 1.76
CA LEU A 149 -0.29 10.26 0.70
C LEU A 149 -1.05 8.98 1.04
N ASN A 150 -0.86 8.44 2.24
CA ASN A 150 -1.55 7.23 2.69
C ASN A 150 -3.08 7.44 2.73
N SER A 151 -3.54 8.58 3.22
CA SER A 151 -4.98 8.91 3.22
C SER A 151 -5.54 9.02 1.79
N GLY A 152 -4.78 9.63 0.88
CA GLY A 152 -5.16 9.69 -0.54
C GLY A 152 -5.23 8.31 -1.20
N MET A 153 -4.26 7.43 -0.91
CA MET A 153 -4.27 6.03 -1.38
C MET A 153 -5.49 5.27 -0.85
N GLU A 154 -5.81 5.41 0.44
CA GLU A 154 -7.00 4.79 1.03
C GLU A 154 -8.29 5.27 0.37
N GLN A 155 -8.40 6.57 0.08
CA GLN A 155 -9.54 7.14 -0.64
C GLN A 155 -9.66 6.56 -2.05
N LEU A 156 -8.55 6.44 -2.78
CA LEU A 156 -8.53 5.84 -4.12
C LEU A 156 -8.98 4.37 -4.07
N VAL A 157 -8.45 3.59 -3.13
CA VAL A 157 -8.82 2.17 -2.93
C VAL A 157 -10.29 2.02 -2.52
N ALA A 158 -10.83 2.96 -1.74
CA ALA A 158 -12.24 2.99 -1.36
C ALA A 158 -13.18 3.16 -2.57
N THR A 159 -12.68 3.64 -3.72
CA THR A 159 -13.45 3.69 -4.97
C THR A 159 -13.43 2.39 -5.77
N VAL A 160 -12.37 1.59 -5.59
CA VAL A 160 -12.11 0.36 -6.35
C VAL A 160 -12.73 -0.86 -5.65
N THR A 161 -12.58 -0.94 -4.32
CA THR A 161 -13.04 -2.09 -3.53
C THR A 161 -14.55 -2.38 -3.64
N PRO A 162 -15.48 -1.39 -3.76
CA PRO A 162 -16.90 -1.67 -3.99
C PRO A 162 -17.20 -2.36 -5.33
N ARG A 163 -16.30 -2.26 -6.31
CA ARG A 163 -16.44 -2.89 -7.63
C ARG A 163 -15.93 -4.34 -7.62
N ILE A 164 -14.90 -4.61 -6.82
CA ILE A 164 -14.34 -5.96 -6.61
C ILE A 164 -15.25 -6.79 -5.68
N ARG A 165 -15.84 -6.15 -4.68
CA ARG A 165 -16.61 -6.81 -3.61
C ARG A 165 -17.71 -7.76 -4.09
N PRO A 166 -18.57 -7.42 -5.07
CA PRO A 166 -19.62 -8.33 -5.54
C PRO A 166 -19.06 -9.66 -6.06
N VAL A 167 -17.96 -9.61 -6.83
CA VAL A 167 -17.28 -10.82 -7.33
C VAL A 167 -16.70 -11.61 -6.16
N LEU A 168 -16.06 -10.93 -5.22
CA LEU A 168 -15.47 -11.55 -4.05
C LEU A 168 -16.50 -12.22 -3.13
N ASP A 169 -17.68 -11.62 -2.97
CA ASP A 169 -18.75 -12.15 -2.14
C ASP A 169 -19.40 -13.40 -2.77
N THR A 170 -19.30 -13.62 -4.09
CA THR A 170 -19.74 -14.88 -4.73
C THR A 170 -18.95 -16.10 -4.25
N VAL A 171 -17.73 -15.91 -3.74
CA VAL A 171 -16.93 -17.01 -3.19
C VAL A 171 -17.65 -17.70 -2.03
N ALA A 172 -18.51 -16.99 -1.29
CA ALA A 172 -19.30 -17.56 -0.21
C ALA A 172 -20.18 -18.73 -0.65
N THR A 173 -20.70 -18.73 -1.90
CA THR A 173 -21.61 -19.77 -2.41
C THR A 173 -20.90 -20.99 -3.01
N ILE A 174 -19.58 -20.95 -3.14
CA ILE A 174 -18.80 -22.02 -3.77
C ILE A 174 -18.47 -23.11 -2.75
N SER A 175 -18.78 -24.36 -3.05
CA SER A 175 -18.48 -25.49 -2.16
C SER A 175 -16.99 -25.82 -2.15
N TYR A 176 -16.49 -26.21 -0.98
CA TYR A 176 -15.18 -26.87 -0.81
C TYR A 176 -15.35 -28.28 -0.21
N GLU A 177 -16.58 -28.75 -0.07
CA GLU A 177 -16.88 -30.18 0.10
C GLU A 177 -17.00 -30.74 -1.32
N LEU A 178 -15.91 -31.31 -1.84
CA LEU A 178 -15.75 -31.67 -3.24
C LEU A 178 -15.59 -33.18 -3.39
N THR A 179 -16.25 -33.72 -4.41
CA THR A 179 -15.98 -35.04 -4.96
C THR A 179 -14.84 -35.00 -5.97
N GLU A 180 -14.31 -36.17 -6.35
CA GLU A 180 -13.28 -36.27 -7.41
C GLU A 180 -13.75 -35.65 -8.73
N THR A 181 -15.02 -35.84 -9.10
CA THR A 181 -15.60 -35.29 -10.32
C THR A 181 -15.68 -33.77 -10.28
N GLU A 182 -16.15 -33.19 -9.17
CA GLU A 182 -16.23 -31.73 -9.01
C GLU A 182 -14.83 -31.10 -8.94
N TYR A 183 -13.88 -31.75 -8.30
CA TYR A 183 -12.48 -31.30 -8.27
C TYR A 183 -11.88 -31.28 -9.68
N ALA A 184 -12.07 -32.36 -10.46
CA ALA A 184 -11.62 -32.45 -11.84
C ALA A 184 -12.27 -31.37 -12.73
N GLU A 185 -13.58 -31.13 -12.58
CA GLU A 185 -14.31 -30.07 -13.29
C GLU A 185 -13.75 -28.69 -12.96
N ASN A 186 -13.43 -28.42 -11.70
CA ASN A 186 -12.83 -27.15 -11.26
C ASN A 186 -11.41 -26.93 -11.80
N GLU A 187 -10.66 -27.98 -12.19
CA GLU A 187 -9.36 -27.81 -12.85
C GLU A 187 -9.48 -27.26 -14.25
N VAL A 188 -10.55 -27.63 -14.94
CA VAL A 188 -10.84 -27.14 -16.30
C VAL A 188 -11.56 -25.81 -16.26
N ASN A 189 -12.52 -25.66 -15.33
CA ASN A 189 -13.38 -24.51 -15.20
C ASN A 189 -13.19 -23.87 -13.82
N ASP A 190 -12.28 -22.90 -13.73
CA ASP A 190 -12.03 -22.19 -12.48
C ASP A 190 -13.33 -21.56 -11.93
N PRO A 191 -13.70 -21.84 -10.66
CA PRO A 191 -14.98 -21.43 -10.12
C PRO A 191 -15.05 -19.93 -9.74
N TRP A 192 -13.92 -19.28 -9.45
CA TRP A 192 -13.92 -17.86 -9.02
C TRP A 192 -12.61 -17.10 -9.13
N VAL A 193 -11.45 -17.75 -9.00
CA VAL A 193 -10.14 -17.07 -8.92
C VAL A 193 -9.92 -16.22 -10.16
N GLN A 194 -10.08 -16.78 -11.36
CA GLN A 194 -9.88 -16.06 -12.63
C GLN A 194 -10.82 -14.88 -12.77
N ARG A 195 -12.08 -15.03 -12.33
CA ARG A 195 -13.06 -13.93 -12.33
C ARG A 195 -12.64 -12.80 -11.37
N LEU A 196 -12.13 -13.14 -10.19
CA LEU A 196 -11.62 -12.16 -9.25
C LEU A 196 -10.39 -11.44 -9.81
N LEU A 197 -9.41 -12.18 -10.34
CA LEU A 197 -8.19 -11.62 -10.92
C LEU A 197 -8.52 -10.64 -12.05
N HIS A 198 -9.37 -11.05 -12.98
CA HIS A 198 -9.85 -10.18 -14.06
C HIS A 198 -10.57 -8.91 -13.55
N SER A 199 -11.36 -9.04 -12.48
CA SER A 199 -12.01 -7.89 -11.84
C SER A 199 -10.99 -6.91 -11.26
N VAL A 200 -9.92 -7.40 -10.63
CA VAL A 200 -8.84 -6.53 -10.12
C VAL A 200 -8.13 -5.83 -11.28
N GLU A 201 -7.70 -6.58 -12.29
CA GLU A 201 -7.02 -6.02 -13.48
C GLU A 201 -7.84 -4.91 -14.12
N THR A 202 -9.11 -5.17 -14.39
CA THR A 202 -10.04 -4.21 -15.04
C THR A 202 -10.18 -2.92 -14.23
N ASN A 203 -10.12 -3.00 -12.90
CA ASN A 203 -10.35 -1.84 -12.03
C ASN A 203 -9.05 -1.14 -11.58
N ALA A 204 -7.87 -1.77 -11.72
CA ALA A 204 -6.61 -1.27 -11.18
C ALA A 204 -5.49 -1.09 -12.22
N ALA A 205 -5.41 -1.89 -13.28
CA ALA A 205 -4.26 -1.91 -14.18
C ALA A 205 -4.09 -0.59 -14.96
N TRP A 206 -5.18 0.09 -15.28
CA TRP A 206 -5.16 1.35 -16.04
C TRP A 206 -4.48 2.51 -15.29
N LEU A 207 -4.35 2.44 -13.96
CA LEU A 207 -3.61 3.42 -13.15
C LEU A 207 -2.10 3.18 -13.15
N GLN A 208 -1.64 1.98 -13.52
CA GLN A 208 -0.22 1.62 -13.51
C GLN A 208 0.67 2.58 -14.32
N PRO A 209 0.34 2.96 -15.58
CA PRO A 209 1.17 3.89 -16.34
C PRO A 209 1.12 5.34 -15.80
N LEU A 210 0.20 5.67 -14.90
CA LEU A 210 0.00 7.01 -14.36
C LEU A 210 0.67 7.22 -13.00
N MET A 211 1.16 6.16 -12.37
CA MET A 211 1.71 6.18 -11.00
C MET A 211 3.18 5.81 -10.99
N THR A 212 3.95 6.36 -10.03
CA THR A 212 5.28 5.83 -9.74
C THR A 212 5.17 4.38 -9.29
N SER A 213 6.23 3.59 -9.49
CA SER A 213 6.24 2.17 -9.07
C SER A 213 5.90 2.00 -7.59
N ASN A 214 6.45 2.86 -6.73
CA ASN A 214 6.19 2.83 -5.28
C ASN A 214 4.72 3.11 -4.94
N ASN A 215 4.12 4.08 -5.62
CA ASN A 215 2.71 4.42 -5.44
C ASN A 215 1.78 3.32 -5.96
N TYR A 216 2.04 2.80 -7.16
CA TYR A 216 1.24 1.71 -7.72
C TYR A 216 1.32 0.45 -6.85
N ASP A 217 2.52 0.07 -6.40
CA ASP A 217 2.70 -1.05 -5.50
C ASP A 217 1.90 -0.85 -4.19
N SER A 218 1.82 0.39 -3.68
CA SER A 218 1.09 0.72 -2.42
C SER A 218 -0.41 0.66 -2.60
N PHE A 219 -0.89 1.19 -3.71
CA PHE A 219 -2.27 1.05 -4.14
C PHE A 219 -2.68 -0.42 -4.28
N LEU A 220 -1.90 -1.23 -5.00
CA LEU A 220 -2.20 -2.65 -5.19
C LEU A 220 -2.17 -3.43 -3.87
N HIS A 221 -1.20 -3.17 -3.00
CA HIS A 221 -1.09 -3.84 -1.70
C HIS A 221 -2.32 -3.58 -0.81
N LEU A 222 -2.92 -2.39 -0.86
CA LEU A 222 -4.15 -2.08 -0.14
C LEU A 222 -5.36 -2.83 -0.72
N ILE A 223 -5.43 -3.01 -2.04
CA ILE A 223 -6.45 -3.85 -2.68
C ILE A 223 -6.29 -5.31 -2.25
N ILE A 224 -5.05 -5.82 -2.25
CA ILE A 224 -4.75 -7.19 -1.81
C ILE A 224 -5.15 -7.39 -0.34
N ASP A 225 -4.86 -6.42 0.54
CA ASP A 225 -5.28 -6.47 1.94
C ASP A 225 -6.80 -6.59 2.08
N PHE A 226 -7.55 -5.80 1.31
CA PHE A 226 -9.01 -5.88 1.29
C PHE A 226 -9.49 -7.27 0.88
N ILE A 227 -8.92 -7.82 -0.21
CA ILE A 227 -9.28 -9.13 -0.75
C ILE A 227 -8.98 -10.24 0.27
N VAL A 228 -7.75 -10.30 0.79
CA VAL A 228 -7.32 -11.37 1.69
C VAL A 228 -8.10 -11.35 2.99
N LYS A 229 -8.32 -10.17 3.59
CA LYS A 229 -9.14 -10.04 4.82
C LYS A 229 -10.55 -10.58 4.61
N ARG A 230 -11.16 -10.29 3.46
CA ARG A 230 -12.51 -10.77 3.15
C ARG A 230 -12.54 -12.27 2.84
N LEU A 231 -11.56 -12.78 2.08
CA LEU A 231 -11.43 -14.21 1.81
C LEU A 231 -11.24 -15.00 3.10
N GLU A 232 -10.40 -14.54 4.02
CA GLU A 232 -10.18 -15.22 5.30
C GLU A 232 -11.49 -15.38 6.08
N VAL A 233 -12.30 -14.31 6.17
CA VAL A 233 -13.63 -14.37 6.80
C VAL A 233 -14.55 -15.38 6.12
N ILE A 234 -14.56 -15.40 4.78
CA ILE A 234 -15.38 -16.35 4.00
C ILE A 234 -14.91 -17.79 4.23
N MET A 235 -13.60 -18.06 4.13
CA MET A 235 -13.04 -19.40 4.30
C MET A 235 -13.27 -19.94 5.72
N MET A 236 -13.22 -19.08 6.74
CA MET A 236 -13.49 -19.43 8.13
C MET A 236 -14.97 -19.77 8.45
N GLN A 237 -15.86 -19.64 7.47
CA GLN A 237 -17.27 -20.02 7.55
C GLN A 237 -17.60 -21.28 6.74
N LYS A 238 -16.65 -21.80 5.96
CA LYS A 238 -16.85 -22.95 5.08
C LYS A 238 -16.62 -24.29 5.78
N ARG A 239 -16.92 -25.36 5.04
CA ARG A 239 -16.54 -26.73 5.34
C ARG A 239 -15.69 -27.24 4.17
N PHE A 240 -14.75 -28.11 4.49
CA PHE A 240 -13.75 -28.62 3.54
C PHE A 240 -13.68 -30.13 3.61
N SER A 241 -13.69 -30.75 2.44
CA SER A 241 -13.15 -32.11 2.24
C SER A 241 -11.62 -32.05 2.07
N GLN A 242 -10.94 -33.20 2.03
CA GLN A 242 -9.50 -33.25 1.64
C GLN A 242 -9.26 -32.59 0.26
N LEU A 243 -10.09 -32.90 -0.74
CA LEU A 243 -9.99 -32.29 -2.07
C LEU A 243 -10.29 -30.79 -2.04
N GLY A 244 -11.17 -30.35 -1.14
CA GLY A 244 -11.37 -28.93 -0.83
C GLY A 244 -10.12 -28.24 -0.27
N GLY A 245 -9.39 -28.92 0.62
CA GLY A 245 -8.10 -28.43 1.10
C GLY A 245 -7.11 -28.21 -0.05
N LEU A 246 -7.01 -29.18 -0.97
CA LEU A 246 -6.16 -29.08 -2.15
C LEU A 246 -6.61 -27.95 -3.10
N GLN A 247 -7.94 -27.79 -3.27
CA GLN A 247 -8.51 -26.70 -4.05
C GLN A 247 -8.13 -25.33 -3.46
N LEU A 248 -8.23 -25.14 -2.14
CA LEU A 248 -7.87 -23.87 -1.50
C LEU A 248 -6.36 -23.56 -1.63
N ASP A 249 -5.50 -24.57 -1.51
CA ASP A 249 -4.07 -24.41 -1.74
C ASP A 249 -3.78 -23.93 -3.17
N ARG A 250 -4.40 -24.58 -4.17
CA ARG A 250 -4.29 -24.19 -5.57
C ARG A 250 -4.78 -22.77 -5.81
N ASP A 251 -5.95 -22.42 -5.28
CA ASP A 251 -6.55 -21.10 -5.42
C ASP A 251 -5.66 -20.02 -4.79
N THR A 252 -5.13 -20.28 -3.59
CA THR A 252 -4.21 -19.37 -2.89
C THR A 252 -2.91 -19.19 -3.68
N ARG A 253 -2.33 -20.26 -4.24
CA ARG A 253 -1.13 -20.19 -5.09
C ARG A 253 -1.38 -19.39 -6.37
N ALA A 254 -2.54 -19.56 -7.01
CA ALA A 254 -2.91 -18.80 -8.20
C ALA A 254 -3.02 -17.30 -7.89
N LEU A 255 -3.66 -16.91 -6.77
CA LEU A 255 -3.72 -15.52 -6.33
C LEU A 255 -2.32 -14.94 -6.07
N VAL A 256 -1.48 -15.65 -5.30
CA VAL A 256 -0.12 -15.20 -5.00
C VAL A 256 0.68 -15.03 -6.28
N SER A 257 0.64 -15.99 -7.19
CA SER A 257 1.37 -15.94 -8.46
C SER A 257 0.96 -14.76 -9.32
N HIS A 258 -0.35 -14.50 -9.42
CA HIS A 258 -0.86 -13.41 -10.23
C HIS A 258 -0.49 -12.04 -9.64
N PHE A 259 -0.77 -11.82 -8.35
CA PHE A 259 -0.45 -10.55 -7.71
C PHE A 259 1.06 -10.28 -7.64
N SER A 260 1.90 -11.33 -7.52
CA SER A 260 3.35 -11.18 -7.66
C SER A 260 3.79 -10.68 -9.03
N GLY A 261 3.02 -10.92 -10.10
CA GLY A 261 3.31 -10.38 -11.43
C GLY A 261 2.87 -8.93 -11.61
N MET A 262 1.96 -8.43 -10.76
CA MET A 262 1.41 -7.07 -10.87
C MET A 262 2.18 -6.02 -10.06
N THR A 263 3.07 -6.41 -9.15
CA THR A 263 3.84 -5.49 -8.28
C THR A 263 5.31 -5.87 -8.21
N GLN A 264 6.17 -4.88 -7.95
CA GLN A 264 7.60 -5.12 -7.70
C GLN A 264 7.87 -5.57 -6.25
N ARG A 265 6.91 -5.40 -5.34
CA ARG A 265 7.03 -5.78 -3.93
C ARG A 265 6.47 -7.17 -3.66
N THR A 266 7.00 -7.82 -2.62
CA THR A 266 6.57 -9.17 -2.27
C THR A 266 5.14 -9.15 -1.70
N VAL A 267 4.31 -10.08 -2.18
CA VAL A 267 2.91 -10.23 -1.70
C VAL A 267 2.73 -11.44 -0.78
N ARG A 268 3.72 -12.35 -0.68
CA ARG A 268 3.62 -13.62 0.06
C ARG A 268 3.15 -13.42 1.50
N ASP A 269 3.68 -12.39 2.17
CA ASP A 269 3.32 -12.08 3.55
C ASP A 269 1.86 -11.67 3.73
N LYS A 270 1.21 -11.12 2.69
CA LYS A 270 -0.22 -10.77 2.71
C LYS A 270 -1.07 -12.05 2.76
N PHE A 271 -0.68 -13.08 2.01
CA PHE A 271 -1.40 -14.36 1.88
C PHE A 271 -1.00 -15.40 2.92
N ALA A 272 -0.09 -15.08 3.84
CA ALA A 272 0.47 -16.03 4.79
C ALA A 272 -0.59 -16.76 5.63
N ARG A 273 -1.65 -16.05 6.08
CA ARG A 273 -2.74 -16.67 6.86
C ARG A 273 -3.57 -17.64 6.02
N LEU A 274 -3.94 -17.27 4.79
CA LEU A 274 -4.65 -18.18 3.86
C LEU A 274 -3.79 -19.39 3.49
N THR A 275 -2.49 -19.18 3.26
CA THR A 275 -1.53 -20.27 2.98
C THR A 275 -1.43 -21.23 4.17
N GLN A 276 -1.32 -20.71 5.39
CA GLN A 276 -1.32 -21.49 6.63
C GLN A 276 -2.62 -22.27 6.82
N MET A 277 -3.77 -21.66 6.50
CA MET A 277 -5.05 -22.36 6.51
C MET A 277 -5.05 -23.52 5.50
N ALA A 278 -4.60 -23.28 4.26
CA ALA A 278 -4.50 -24.31 3.25
C ALA A 278 -3.57 -25.46 3.68
N THR A 279 -2.43 -25.17 4.31
CA THR A 279 -1.54 -26.19 4.88
C THR A 279 -2.28 -27.07 5.90
N ILE A 280 -2.98 -26.47 6.87
CA ILE A 280 -3.75 -27.20 7.88
C ILE A 280 -4.85 -28.06 7.24
N LEU A 281 -5.57 -27.50 6.26
CA LEU A 281 -6.66 -28.19 5.58
C LEU A 281 -6.17 -29.30 4.64
N ASN A 282 -4.87 -29.40 4.34
CA ASN A 282 -4.30 -30.48 3.54
C ASN A 282 -3.69 -31.62 4.36
N LEU A 283 -3.63 -31.50 5.68
CA LEU A 283 -3.14 -32.58 6.54
C LEU A 283 -3.99 -33.85 6.36
N GLU A 284 -3.35 -35.00 6.43
CA GLU A 284 -4.05 -36.30 6.37
C GLU A 284 -4.69 -36.63 7.72
N LYS A 285 -4.05 -36.20 8.82
CA LYS A 285 -4.48 -36.47 10.20
C LYS A 285 -4.31 -35.25 11.09
N VAL A 286 -5.21 -35.12 12.06
CA VAL A 286 -5.19 -34.01 13.04
C VAL A 286 -3.86 -33.89 13.78
N SER A 287 -3.17 -35.00 14.08
CA SER A 287 -1.90 -34.99 14.81
C SER A 287 -0.71 -34.44 14.02
N GLU A 288 -0.78 -34.46 12.69
CA GLU A 288 0.29 -34.03 11.78
C GLU A 288 0.62 -32.53 11.94
N ILE A 289 -0.32 -31.73 12.46
CA ILE A 289 -0.06 -30.33 12.79
C ILE A 289 1.12 -30.16 13.77
N LEU A 290 1.38 -31.15 14.63
CA LEU A 290 2.47 -31.12 15.61
C LEU A 290 3.85 -31.22 14.95
N ASP A 291 3.93 -31.73 13.72
CA ASP A 291 5.17 -31.79 12.93
C ASP A 291 5.55 -30.41 12.38
N PHE A 292 4.62 -29.46 12.38
CA PHE A 292 4.80 -28.10 11.90
C PHE A 292 4.62 -27.04 12.99
N TRP A 293 4.33 -27.42 14.24
CA TRP A 293 3.95 -26.48 15.29
C TRP A 293 5.00 -26.37 16.42
N GLY A 294 5.08 -25.20 17.06
CA GLY A 294 6.01 -24.95 18.17
C GLY A 294 7.47 -25.11 17.74
N GLU A 295 8.24 -25.90 18.49
CA GLU A 295 9.66 -26.18 18.21
C GLU A 295 9.88 -26.86 16.85
N ASN A 296 8.86 -27.55 16.33
CA ASN A 296 8.92 -28.26 15.04
C ASN A 296 8.55 -27.37 13.84
N SER A 297 8.22 -26.09 14.06
CA SER A 297 7.82 -25.18 12.98
C SER A 297 8.91 -24.89 11.95
N GLY A 298 10.17 -25.22 12.26
CA GLY A 298 11.30 -25.01 11.37
C GLY A 298 11.40 -23.53 10.96
N PRO A 299 11.49 -23.20 9.65
CA PRO A 299 11.57 -21.81 9.19
C PRO A 299 10.20 -21.11 9.17
N MET A 300 9.09 -21.80 9.42
CA MET A 300 7.74 -21.27 9.25
C MET A 300 7.30 -20.47 10.47
N THR A 301 7.12 -19.16 10.29
CA THR A 301 6.52 -18.31 11.34
C THR A 301 4.99 -18.35 11.26
N TRP A 302 4.36 -19.04 12.21
CA TRP A 302 2.90 -19.08 12.31
C TRP A 302 2.31 -17.71 12.63
N ARG A 303 1.27 -17.35 11.86
CA ARG A 303 0.46 -16.14 12.05
C ARG A 303 -0.94 -16.43 12.58
N LEU A 304 -1.31 -17.72 12.64
CA LEU A 304 -2.52 -18.20 13.28
C LEU A 304 -2.22 -18.48 14.76
N THR A 305 -3.13 -18.10 15.63
CA THR A 305 -3.09 -18.46 17.06
C THR A 305 -3.47 -19.94 17.27
N PRO A 306 -3.13 -20.57 18.41
CA PRO A 306 -3.58 -21.94 18.71
C PRO A 306 -5.10 -22.13 18.57
N ALA A 307 -5.89 -21.13 18.96
CA ALA A 307 -7.35 -21.17 18.84
C ALA A 307 -7.80 -21.14 17.38
N GLU A 308 -7.16 -20.32 16.54
CA GLU A 308 -7.43 -20.26 15.11
C GLU A 308 -7.04 -21.57 14.42
N VAL A 309 -5.91 -22.17 14.76
CA VAL A 309 -5.49 -23.48 14.23
C VAL A 309 -6.53 -24.56 14.52
N ARG A 310 -7.01 -24.65 15.77
CA ARG A 310 -8.10 -25.60 16.12
C ARG A 310 -9.36 -25.30 15.34
N ARG A 311 -9.70 -24.02 15.16
CA ARG A 311 -10.87 -23.62 14.37
C ARG A 311 -10.73 -24.04 12.91
N VAL A 312 -9.57 -23.86 12.29
CA VAL A 312 -9.28 -24.27 10.90
C VAL A 312 -9.32 -25.79 10.76
N LEU A 313 -8.70 -26.53 11.68
CA LEU A 313 -8.81 -28.00 11.73
C LEU A 313 -10.28 -28.44 11.80
N GLY A 314 -11.10 -27.74 12.58
CA GLY A 314 -12.54 -28.01 12.69
C GLY A 314 -13.37 -27.68 11.45
N LEU A 315 -12.79 -27.06 10.41
CA LEU A 315 -13.47 -26.87 9.13
C LEU A 315 -13.39 -28.12 8.24
N ARG A 316 -12.47 -29.07 8.52
CA ARG A 316 -12.36 -30.35 7.82
C ARG A 316 -13.45 -31.31 8.28
N VAL A 317 -14.28 -31.77 7.34
CA VAL A 317 -15.42 -32.64 7.64
C VAL A 317 -15.00 -34.02 8.14
N GLU A 318 -13.79 -34.47 7.78
CA GLU A 318 -13.26 -35.77 8.18
C GLU A 318 -12.60 -35.74 9.57
N PHE A 319 -12.32 -34.56 10.12
CA PHE A 319 -11.61 -34.41 11.40
C PHE A 319 -12.58 -34.40 12.58
N LYS A 320 -12.34 -35.31 13.52
CA LYS A 320 -13.18 -35.46 14.71
C LYS A 320 -12.91 -34.35 15.73
N PRO A 321 -13.95 -33.68 16.28
CA PRO A 321 -13.78 -32.61 17.27
C PRO A 321 -12.98 -33.03 18.51
N GLU A 322 -13.12 -34.28 18.96
CA GLU A 322 -12.42 -34.80 20.14
C GLU A 322 -10.91 -34.88 19.90
N SER A 323 -10.50 -35.29 18.69
CA SER A 323 -9.09 -35.34 18.30
C SER A 323 -8.47 -33.95 18.25
N ILE A 324 -9.23 -32.96 17.78
CA ILE A 324 -8.79 -31.55 17.72
C ILE A 324 -8.67 -30.98 19.14
N ALA A 325 -9.62 -31.28 20.04
CA ALA A 325 -9.58 -30.82 21.42
C ALA A 325 -8.39 -31.41 22.20
N ALA A 326 -8.01 -32.66 21.90
CA ALA A 326 -6.89 -33.35 22.55
C ALA A 326 -5.49 -32.82 22.18
N LEU A 327 -5.36 -32.02 21.11
CA LEU A 327 -4.07 -31.45 20.70
C LEU A 327 -3.47 -30.55 21.79
N LYS A 328 -2.15 -30.52 21.87
CA LYS A 328 -1.37 -29.58 22.70
C LYS A 328 -0.62 -28.63 21.78
N LEU A 329 -1.21 -27.47 21.54
CA LEU A 329 -0.70 -26.39 20.70
C LEU A 329 -0.24 -25.23 21.59
#